data_AF-A0A7M2C9C2-F1
#
_entry.id   AF-A0A7M2C9C2-F1
#
_cell.length_a   1.000
_cell.length_b   1.000
_cell.length_c   1.000
_cell.angle_alpha   90.00
_cell.angle_beta   90.00
_cell.angle_gamma   90.00
#
_symmetry.space_group_name_H-M   'P 1'
#
loop_
_entity.id
_entity.type
_entity.pdbx_description
1 polymer ?
#
loop_
_entity_poly.entity_id
_entity_poly.type
_entity_poly.pdbx_seq_one_letter_code
_entity_poly.pdbx_strand_id
1 'polypeptide(L)'
;MSQDGPSAHMSSMPSSLTATEPTNLAICDCTKASHEHGTRDMYGYHKCRCIPCGTANREYYRSTAHLTRTRKWADAELARKRIFQLREAGLTMEAMADLSTVNIANLHYILRGPGGRTVKRVLTSTLDALNAISYKDIAGWELTGDTRVDGTVPRLQTMALQAAGWCPEDLSELSGVGRQTFNKLLRGFGTTEEMRRRIDSLYTGLRRTAPPQDTPLQQMRVRRALRKAEANGWTVDMADDAEHARAA
;
A
#
# COMPACT_ATOMS: atom_id res chain seq x y z
N MET A 1 38.12 -50.41 -0.28
CA MET A 1 38.39 -48.97 -0.08
C MET A 1 37.40 -48.26 -1.00
N SER A 2 36.19 -47.96 -0.54
CA SER A 2 35.80 -46.73 0.20
C SER A 2 36.01 -45.50 -0.69
N GLN A 3 35.05 -44.61 -0.98
CA GLN A 3 33.69 -44.34 -0.47
C GLN A 3 33.00 -43.44 -1.51
N ASP A 4 31.71 -43.64 -1.78
CA ASP A 4 30.79 -42.59 -2.23
C ASP A 4 29.49 -42.75 -1.44
N GLY A 5 29.11 -41.71 -0.70
CA GLY A 5 27.95 -41.70 0.20
C GLY A 5 26.72 -41.05 -0.45
N PRO A 6 25.50 -41.60 -0.28
CA PRO A 6 24.29 -40.96 -0.75
C PRO A 6 23.65 -40.04 0.31
N SER A 7 23.15 -38.92 -0.22
CA SER A 7 22.39 -37.86 0.46
C SER A 7 21.04 -38.37 0.99
N ALA A 8 20.74 -38.03 2.25
CA ALA A 8 19.51 -38.39 2.95
C ALA A 8 18.35 -37.45 2.56
N HIS A 9 17.41 -37.94 1.75
CA HIS A 9 16.06 -37.36 1.67
C HIS A 9 15.23 -37.88 2.85
N MET A 10 14.70 -36.95 3.63
CA MET A 10 13.87 -37.22 4.80
C MET A 10 12.62 -38.02 4.42
N SER A 11 12.45 -39.14 5.12
CA SER A 11 11.32 -40.05 5.03
C SER A 11 10.03 -39.37 5.49
N SER A 12 9.06 -39.26 4.57
CA SER A 12 7.65 -39.07 4.91
C SER A 12 7.17 -40.31 5.67
N MET A 13 6.55 -40.07 6.84
CA MET A 13 5.95 -41.10 7.68
C MET A 13 4.80 -41.84 6.99
N PRO A 14 4.54 -43.11 7.36
CA PRO A 14 3.57 -43.96 6.69
C PRO A 14 2.13 -43.53 7.00
N SER A 15 1.38 -43.27 5.93
CA SER A 15 -0.08 -43.22 5.94
C SER A 15 -0.64 -44.54 6.45
N SER A 16 -1.60 -44.45 7.38
CA SER A 16 -2.30 -45.58 7.98
C SER A 16 -2.76 -46.62 6.95
N LEU A 17 -2.38 -47.88 7.19
CA LEU A 17 -2.84 -49.06 6.48
C LEU A 17 -4.25 -49.45 6.93
N THR A 18 -5.25 -48.69 6.50
CA THR A 18 -6.64 -49.15 6.37
C THR A 18 -7.29 -48.41 5.20
N ALA A 19 -6.75 -48.61 4.00
CA ALA A 19 -7.41 -48.21 2.76
C ALA A 19 -8.20 -49.42 2.25
N THR A 20 -9.50 -49.43 2.56
CA THR A 20 -10.49 -50.15 1.76
C THR A 20 -10.35 -49.68 0.31
N GLU A 21 -10.46 -50.61 -0.63
CA GLU A 21 -10.27 -50.47 -2.08
C GLU A 21 -10.66 -49.10 -2.67
N PRO A 22 -9.93 -48.58 -3.69
CA PRO A 22 -10.23 -47.30 -4.32
C PRO A 22 -11.63 -47.37 -4.92
N THR A 23 -12.61 -46.81 -4.21
CA THR A 23 -13.99 -46.78 -4.64
C THR A 23 -14.06 -45.80 -5.80
N ASN A 24 -13.97 -46.35 -7.01
CA ASN A 24 -14.39 -45.77 -8.28
C ASN A 24 -14.28 -44.23 -8.31
N LEU A 25 -13.08 -43.74 -8.63
CA LEU A 25 -12.82 -42.34 -8.98
C LEU A 25 -13.96 -41.84 -9.87
N ALA A 26 -14.81 -41.01 -9.27
CA ALA A 26 -15.94 -40.40 -9.94
C ALA A 26 -15.44 -39.70 -11.21
N ILE A 27 -15.77 -40.28 -12.36
CA ILE A 27 -15.48 -39.71 -13.67
C ILE A 27 -16.13 -38.32 -13.72
N CYS A 28 -15.30 -37.31 -13.98
CA CYS A 28 -15.66 -35.90 -13.96
C CYS A 28 -16.35 -35.52 -15.28
N ASP A 29 -17.67 -35.26 -15.24
CA ASP A 29 -18.45 -34.73 -16.37
C ASP A 29 -18.61 -33.19 -16.33
N CYS A 30 -17.65 -32.50 -15.71
CA CYS A 30 -17.59 -31.04 -15.71
C CYS A 30 -17.03 -30.51 -17.05
N THR A 31 -17.82 -29.71 -17.76
CA THR A 31 -17.48 -29.17 -19.09
C THR A 31 -16.29 -28.19 -19.09
N LYS A 32 -15.85 -27.69 -17.92
CA LYS A 32 -14.86 -26.60 -17.83
C LYS A 32 -13.42 -27.04 -17.53
N ALA A 33 -13.20 -28.26 -17.03
CA ALA A 33 -11.86 -28.85 -16.87
C ALA A 33 -11.92 -30.28 -16.31
N SER A 34 -10.93 -31.10 -16.65
CA SER A 34 -10.61 -32.38 -15.99
C SER A 34 -9.94 -32.09 -14.65
N HIS A 35 -10.61 -32.40 -13.55
CA HIS A 35 -10.07 -32.22 -12.21
C HIS A 35 -10.24 -33.45 -11.34
N GLU A 36 -9.30 -33.66 -10.42
CA GLU A 36 -9.37 -34.72 -9.42
C GLU A 36 -10.37 -34.35 -8.32
N HIS A 37 -11.39 -35.19 -8.12
CA HIS A 37 -12.37 -35.06 -7.04
C HIS A 37 -11.76 -35.44 -5.69
N GLY A 38 -12.33 -34.93 -4.60
CA GLY A 38 -11.83 -35.21 -3.24
C GLY A 38 -10.96 -34.09 -2.65
N THR A 39 -10.88 -32.93 -3.29
CA THR A 39 -10.15 -31.76 -2.77
C THR A 39 -11.12 -30.65 -2.34
N ARG A 40 -10.67 -29.79 -1.40
CA ARG A 40 -11.42 -28.60 -0.95
C ARG A 40 -11.67 -27.61 -2.09
N ASP A 41 -10.66 -27.43 -2.95
CA ASP A 41 -10.70 -26.44 -4.02
C ASP A 41 -11.80 -26.73 -5.04
N MET A 42 -12.06 -28.02 -5.32
CA MET A 42 -13.17 -28.42 -6.16
C MET A 42 -14.54 -28.05 -5.57
N TYR A 43 -14.69 -28.14 -4.25
CA TYR A 43 -15.92 -27.72 -3.58
C TYR A 43 -16.09 -26.18 -3.58
N GLY A 44 -14.99 -25.46 -3.31
CA GLY A 44 -14.98 -24.01 -3.13
C GLY A 44 -15.03 -23.22 -4.45
N TYR A 45 -14.05 -23.47 -5.32
CA TYR A 45 -13.85 -22.73 -6.57
C TYR A 45 -14.71 -23.28 -7.71
N HIS A 46 -14.68 -24.60 -7.92
CA HIS A 46 -15.40 -25.26 -9.02
C HIS A 46 -16.85 -25.64 -8.69
N LYS A 47 -17.30 -25.33 -7.46
CA LYS A 47 -18.66 -25.57 -6.98
C LYS A 47 -19.14 -27.02 -7.09
N CYS A 48 -18.21 -27.99 -7.13
CA CYS A 48 -18.56 -29.40 -7.09
C CYS A 48 -19.28 -29.74 -5.78
N ARG A 49 -20.28 -30.61 -5.85
CA ARG A 49 -21.11 -31.03 -4.71
C ARG A 49 -21.09 -32.53 -4.44
N CYS A 50 -20.20 -33.29 -5.10
CA CYS A 50 -20.08 -34.72 -4.87
C CYS A 50 -19.60 -35.05 -3.45
N ILE A 51 -19.86 -36.28 -3.01
CA ILE A 51 -19.54 -36.74 -1.64
C ILE A 51 -18.05 -36.60 -1.31
N PRO A 52 -17.08 -37.01 -2.17
CA PRO A 52 -15.66 -36.83 -1.89
C PRO A 52 -15.25 -35.37 -1.64
N CYS A 53 -15.65 -34.45 -2.52
CA CYS A 53 -15.33 -33.01 -2.37
C CYS A 53 -16.02 -32.40 -1.13
N GLY A 54 -17.26 -32.80 -0.84
CA GLY A 54 -17.98 -32.37 0.36
C GLY A 54 -17.34 -32.87 1.64
N THR A 55 -16.83 -34.10 1.66
CA THR A 55 -16.09 -34.67 2.78
C THR A 55 -14.75 -33.98 3.00
N ALA A 56 -13.96 -33.77 1.95
CA ALA A 56 -12.69 -33.03 2.04
C ALA A 56 -12.88 -31.60 2.57
N ASN A 57 -13.93 -30.90 2.10
CA ASN A 57 -14.26 -29.57 2.63
C ASN A 57 -14.67 -29.63 4.11
N ARG A 58 -15.49 -30.61 4.53
CA ARG A 58 -15.86 -30.79 5.94
C ARG A 58 -14.68 -31.14 6.82
N GLU A 59 -13.78 -32.00 6.35
CA GLU A 59 -12.58 -32.40 7.05
C GLU A 59 -11.63 -31.21 7.26
N TYR A 60 -11.44 -30.38 6.23
CA TYR A 60 -10.70 -29.12 6.37
C TYR A 60 -11.31 -28.22 7.46
N TYR A 61 -12.64 -28.02 7.47
CA TYR A 61 -13.25 -27.18 8.50
C TYR A 61 -13.22 -27.83 9.89
N ARG A 62 -13.29 -29.16 10.01
CA ARG A 62 -13.11 -29.88 11.27
C ARG A 62 -11.68 -29.75 11.78
N SER A 63 -10.68 -29.98 10.92
CA SER A 63 -9.26 -29.88 11.28
C SER A 63 -8.86 -28.44 11.59
N THR A 64 -9.50 -27.43 11.00
CA THR A 64 -9.23 -26.01 11.30
C THR A 64 -10.14 -25.39 12.36
N ALA A 65 -11.18 -26.10 12.84
CA ALA A 65 -12.12 -25.59 13.85
C ALA A 65 -11.46 -25.30 15.21
N HIS A 66 -10.43 -26.06 15.59
CA HIS A 66 -9.69 -25.79 16.81
C HIS A 66 -8.83 -24.51 16.68
N LEU A 67 -8.30 -24.24 15.49
CA LEU A 67 -7.52 -23.03 15.20
C LEU A 67 -8.38 -21.77 15.25
N THR A 68 -9.67 -21.83 14.93
CA THR A 68 -10.56 -20.67 15.00
C THR A 68 -11.06 -20.38 16.41
N ARG A 69 -11.17 -21.39 17.28
CA ARG A 69 -11.58 -21.23 18.69
C ARG A 69 -10.54 -20.54 19.57
N THR A 70 -9.25 -20.69 19.27
CA THR A 70 -8.15 -20.11 20.07
C THR A 70 -7.67 -18.76 19.55
N ARG A 71 -8.12 -18.33 18.37
CA ARG A 71 -7.73 -17.05 17.78
C ARG A 71 -8.39 -15.89 18.52
N LYS A 72 -7.54 -15.04 19.10
CA LYS A 72 -7.94 -13.70 19.55
C LYS A 72 -8.04 -12.79 18.33
N TRP A 73 -9.08 -11.97 18.30
CA TRP A 73 -9.33 -11.02 17.23
C TRP A 73 -9.37 -9.61 17.81
N ALA A 74 -8.83 -8.66 17.07
CA ALA A 74 -8.87 -7.26 17.37
C ALA A 74 -9.69 -6.50 16.31
N ASP A 75 -10.05 -5.27 16.63
CA ASP A 75 -10.64 -4.34 15.67
C ASP A 75 -9.64 -4.04 14.54
N ALA A 76 -10.09 -4.20 13.30
CA ALA A 76 -9.30 -3.90 12.12
C ALA A 76 -8.95 -2.41 11.99
N GLU A 77 -9.75 -1.53 12.59
CA GLU A 77 -9.52 -0.09 12.55
C GLU A 77 -8.22 0.32 13.24
N LEU A 78 -7.86 -0.36 14.35
CA LEU A 78 -6.61 -0.12 15.05
C LEU A 78 -5.41 -0.47 14.16
N ALA A 79 -5.48 -1.61 13.45
CA ALA A 79 -4.44 -2.00 12.52
C ALA A 79 -4.33 -1.01 11.34
N ARG A 80 -5.46 -0.54 10.80
CA ARG A 80 -5.45 0.48 9.73
C ARG A 80 -4.81 1.78 10.17
N LYS A 81 -5.20 2.31 11.33
CA LYS A 81 -4.60 3.52 11.89
C LYS A 81 -3.09 3.36 12.06
N ARG A 82 -2.65 2.21 12.59
CA ARG A 82 -1.21 1.93 12.73
C ARG A 82 -0.50 1.88 11.39
N ILE A 83 -1.08 1.23 10.37
CA ILE A 83 -0.52 1.21 9.01
C ILE A 83 -0.41 2.63 8.44
N PHE A 84 -1.43 3.49 8.62
CA PHE A 84 -1.35 4.88 8.15
C PHE A 84 -0.24 5.66 8.86
N GLN A 85 -0.11 5.52 10.18
CA GLN A 85 0.99 6.15 10.95
C GLN A 85 2.36 5.69 10.46
N LEU A 86 2.54 4.38 10.22
CA LEU A 86 3.80 3.85 9.71
C LEU A 86 4.11 4.36 8.30
N ARG A 87 3.09 4.52 7.44
CA ARG A 87 3.25 5.12 6.12
C ARG A 87 3.58 6.61 6.17
N GLU A 88 2.96 7.35 7.07
CA GLU A 88 3.28 8.77 7.33
C GLU A 88 4.72 8.91 7.84
N ALA A 89 5.17 7.96 8.65
CA ALA A 89 6.55 7.85 9.11
C ALA A 89 7.53 7.34 8.03
N GLY A 90 7.04 7.03 6.83
CA GLY A 90 7.85 6.73 5.66
C GLY A 90 8.04 5.24 5.34
N LEU A 91 7.38 4.33 6.04
CA LEU A 91 7.50 2.90 5.72
C LEU A 91 6.62 2.52 4.54
N THR A 92 7.20 1.71 3.65
CA THR A 92 6.46 1.07 2.55
C THR A 92 5.70 -0.17 3.06
N MET A 93 4.76 -0.68 2.25
CA MET A 93 4.00 -1.88 2.61
C MET A 93 4.89 -3.12 2.66
N GLU A 94 5.90 -3.16 1.79
CA GLU A 94 6.95 -4.15 1.74
C GLU A 94 7.79 -4.10 3.02
N ALA A 95 8.28 -2.91 3.40
CA ALA A 95 9.05 -2.73 4.63
C ALA A 95 8.26 -3.13 5.88
N MET A 96 6.99 -2.73 5.96
CA MET A 96 6.11 -3.15 7.04
C MET A 96 5.94 -4.66 7.08
N ALA A 97 5.78 -5.33 5.92
CA ALA A 97 5.65 -6.77 5.84
C ALA A 97 6.92 -7.49 6.34
N ASP A 98 8.09 -6.99 5.94
CA ASP A 98 9.38 -7.53 6.35
C ASP A 98 9.62 -7.36 7.86
N LEU A 99 9.35 -6.17 8.40
CA LEU A 99 9.55 -5.86 9.82
C LEU A 99 8.54 -6.56 10.74
N SER A 100 7.28 -6.68 10.31
CA SER A 100 6.22 -7.30 11.11
C SER A 100 6.07 -8.80 10.85
N THR A 101 6.78 -9.37 9.86
CA THR A 101 6.57 -10.74 9.34
C THR A 101 5.13 -11.02 8.88
N VAL A 102 4.33 -9.97 8.65
CA VAL A 102 2.95 -10.09 8.15
C VAL A 102 2.99 -10.10 6.63
N ASN A 103 2.30 -11.05 6.01
CA ASN A 103 2.21 -11.10 4.55
C ASN A 103 1.65 -9.79 3.97
N ILE A 104 2.34 -9.22 2.97
CA ILE A 104 1.97 -7.96 2.31
C ILE A 104 0.53 -7.97 1.75
N ALA A 105 0.06 -9.11 1.23
CA ALA A 105 -1.30 -9.26 0.74
C ALA A 105 -2.32 -9.07 1.87
N ASN A 106 -1.99 -9.50 3.09
CA ASN A 106 -2.83 -9.30 4.27
C ASN A 106 -2.89 -7.81 4.66
N LEU A 107 -1.78 -7.09 4.57
CA LEU A 107 -1.76 -5.65 4.82
C LEU A 107 -2.63 -4.88 3.80
N HIS A 108 -2.53 -5.23 2.51
CA HIS A 108 -3.43 -4.68 1.48
C HIS A 108 -4.90 -5.05 1.72
N TYR A 109 -5.15 -6.28 2.17
CA TYR A 109 -6.48 -6.75 2.53
C TYR A 109 -7.06 -5.96 3.71
N ILE A 110 -6.27 -5.61 4.72
CA ILE A 110 -6.71 -4.76 5.84
C ILE A 110 -7.13 -3.37 5.34
N LEU A 111 -6.39 -2.78 4.41
CA LEU A 111 -6.68 -1.44 3.88
C LEU A 111 -7.89 -1.40 2.93
N ARG A 112 -7.91 -2.29 1.92
CA ARG A 112 -8.91 -2.25 0.83
C ARG A 112 -10.06 -3.21 1.03
N GLY A 113 -9.79 -4.31 1.73
CA GLY A 113 -10.68 -5.46 1.90
C GLY A 113 -11.17 -6.10 0.60
N PRO A 114 -11.94 -7.20 0.71
CA PRO A 114 -12.39 -7.95 -0.45
C PRO A 114 -13.48 -7.17 -1.19
N GLY A 115 -13.26 -6.89 -2.48
CA GLY A 115 -14.24 -6.19 -3.31
C GLY A 115 -14.60 -4.79 -2.81
N GLY A 116 -13.67 -4.09 -2.16
CA GLY A 116 -13.86 -2.73 -1.64
C GLY A 116 -14.62 -2.65 -0.31
N ARG A 117 -14.94 -3.78 0.32
CA ARG A 117 -15.57 -3.80 1.65
C ARG A 117 -14.52 -3.75 2.74
N THR A 118 -14.69 -2.85 3.70
CA THR A 118 -13.79 -2.75 4.85
C THR A 118 -13.87 -3.98 5.75
N VAL A 119 -12.70 -4.53 6.09
CA VAL A 119 -12.60 -5.64 7.03
C VAL A 119 -12.88 -5.10 8.44
N LYS A 120 -13.69 -5.81 9.24
CA LYS A 120 -14.06 -5.38 10.60
C LYS A 120 -13.13 -5.94 11.69
N ARG A 121 -12.50 -7.09 11.45
CA ARG A 121 -11.69 -7.79 12.44
C ARG A 121 -10.41 -8.33 11.82
N VAL A 122 -9.33 -8.24 12.57
CA VAL A 122 -8.03 -8.82 12.26
C VAL A 122 -7.58 -9.73 13.39
N LEU A 123 -6.62 -10.61 13.12
CA LEU A 123 -6.01 -11.40 14.19
C LEU A 123 -5.24 -10.47 15.13
N THR A 124 -5.36 -10.70 16.44
CA THR A 124 -4.64 -9.90 17.44
C THR A 124 -3.13 -9.98 17.19
N SER A 125 -2.61 -11.15 16.79
CA SER A 125 -1.20 -11.32 16.42
C SER A 125 -0.74 -10.41 15.28
N THR A 126 -1.62 -10.07 14.33
CA THR A 126 -1.30 -9.13 13.25
C THR A 126 -1.21 -7.70 13.78
N LEU A 127 -2.10 -7.30 14.69
CA LEU A 127 -2.05 -5.99 15.32
C LEU A 127 -0.80 -5.86 16.21
N ASP A 128 -0.49 -6.90 17.00
CA ASP A 128 0.68 -6.93 17.87
C ASP A 128 1.97 -6.83 17.06
N ALA A 129 2.06 -7.54 15.92
CA ALA A 129 3.21 -7.46 15.02
C ALA A 129 3.40 -6.05 14.40
N LEU A 130 2.30 -5.37 14.04
CA LEU A 130 2.36 -3.98 13.56
C LEU A 130 2.74 -2.99 14.67
N ASN A 131 2.33 -3.27 15.90
CA ASN A 131 2.69 -2.46 17.07
C ASN A 131 4.13 -2.69 17.53
N ALA A 132 4.71 -3.86 17.24
CA ALA A 132 6.09 -4.18 17.56
C ALA A 132 7.10 -3.37 16.74
N ILE A 133 6.70 -2.81 15.59
CA ILE A 133 7.54 -1.91 14.79
C ILE A 133 7.83 -0.66 15.62
N SER A 134 9.09 -0.48 16.01
CA SER A 134 9.54 0.56 16.92
C SER A 134 9.99 1.81 16.16
N TYR A 135 10.08 2.94 16.87
CA TYR A 135 10.60 4.19 16.29
C TYR A 135 12.04 4.07 15.80
N LYS A 136 12.85 3.16 16.38
CA LYS A 136 14.23 2.91 15.94
C LYS A 136 14.28 2.29 14.55
N ASP A 137 13.33 1.41 14.24
CA ASP A 137 13.22 0.76 12.93
C ASP A 137 12.80 1.77 11.85
N ILE A 138 12.02 2.77 12.26
CA ILE A 138 11.57 3.87 11.40
C ILE A 138 12.70 4.88 11.15
N ALA A 139 13.46 5.25 12.18
CA ALA A 139 14.44 6.32 12.10
C ALA A 139 15.57 6.08 11.07
N GLY A 140 15.84 4.82 10.72
CA GLY A 140 16.79 4.46 9.67
C GLY A 140 16.18 4.29 8.27
N TRP A 141 14.85 4.42 8.13
CA TRP A 141 14.16 4.15 6.89
C TRP A 141 14.00 5.41 6.05
N GLU A 142 14.74 5.50 4.96
CA GLU A 142 14.57 6.57 3.99
C GLU A 142 13.56 6.15 2.92
N LEU A 143 12.51 6.96 2.74
CA LEU A 143 11.56 6.78 1.64
C LEU A 143 12.31 6.79 0.30
N THR A 144 12.12 5.76 -0.50
CA THR A 144 12.63 5.74 -1.87
C THR A 144 11.92 6.80 -2.71
N GLY A 145 12.65 7.41 -3.65
CA GLY A 145 12.14 8.51 -4.47
C GLY A 145 10.84 8.20 -5.22
N ASP A 146 10.63 6.95 -5.64
CA ASP A 146 9.45 6.51 -6.38
C ASP A 146 8.21 6.25 -5.51
N THR A 147 8.36 6.27 -4.18
CA THR A 147 7.25 5.96 -3.27
C THR A 147 6.16 7.02 -3.40
N ARG A 148 4.90 6.57 -3.57
CA ARG A 148 3.75 7.49 -3.61
C ARG A 148 3.44 8.04 -2.23
N VAL A 149 3.40 9.36 -2.14
CA VAL A 149 3.10 10.15 -0.94
C VAL A 149 1.89 11.05 -1.16
N ASP A 150 1.30 11.49 -0.06
CA ASP A 150 0.20 12.45 -0.08
C ASP A 150 0.64 13.77 -0.73
N GLY A 151 -0.22 14.28 -1.61
CA GLY A 151 0.02 15.50 -2.38
C GLY A 151 -0.40 16.79 -1.67
N THR A 152 -1.03 16.71 -0.50
CA THR A 152 -1.60 17.87 0.22
C THR A 152 -0.59 18.98 0.45
N VAL A 153 0.58 18.68 1.03
CA VAL A 153 1.61 19.69 1.30
C VAL A 153 2.25 20.24 0.01
N PRO A 154 2.73 19.41 -0.94
CA PRO A 154 3.22 19.91 -2.22
C PRO A 154 2.20 20.75 -2.99
N ARG A 155 0.90 20.41 -2.86
CA ARG A 155 -0.19 21.19 -3.45
C ARG A 155 -0.26 22.57 -2.81
N LEU A 156 -0.26 22.68 -1.49
CA LEU A 156 -0.31 23.96 -0.78
C LEU A 156 0.94 24.80 -1.09
N GLN A 157 2.13 24.20 -1.09
CA GLN A 157 3.38 24.85 -1.52
C GLN A 157 3.29 25.39 -2.95
N THR A 158 2.75 24.60 -3.88
CA THR A 158 2.55 25.02 -5.28
C THR A 158 1.54 26.18 -5.40
N MET A 159 0.46 26.14 -4.61
CA MET A 159 -0.55 27.20 -4.58
C MET A 159 0.00 28.50 -3.99
N ALA A 160 0.77 28.41 -2.90
CA ALA A 160 1.48 29.54 -2.30
C ALA A 160 2.47 30.20 -3.28
N LEU A 161 3.25 29.41 -4.02
CA LEU A 161 4.16 29.94 -5.05
C LEU A 161 3.39 30.65 -6.17
N GLN A 162 2.24 30.12 -6.60
CA GLN A 162 1.38 30.79 -7.58
C GLN A 162 0.78 32.09 -7.04
N ALA A 163 0.41 32.12 -5.76
CA ALA A 163 -0.02 33.35 -5.08
C ALA A 163 1.11 34.39 -4.96
N ALA A 164 2.37 33.94 -4.87
CA ALA A 164 3.56 34.79 -4.94
C ALA A 164 3.93 35.20 -6.39
N GLY A 165 3.18 34.72 -7.40
CA GLY A 165 3.35 35.10 -8.80
C GLY A 165 4.17 34.12 -9.65
N TRP A 166 4.64 33.00 -9.11
CA TRP A 166 5.38 31.99 -9.87
C TRP A 166 4.43 31.15 -10.73
N CYS A 167 4.65 31.09 -12.06
CA CYS A 167 3.79 30.29 -12.93
C CYS A 167 4.29 28.84 -13.05
N PRO A 168 3.42 27.86 -13.40
CA PRO A 168 3.82 26.45 -13.50
C PRO A 168 4.94 26.17 -14.51
N GLU A 169 5.09 27.01 -15.54
CA GLU A 169 6.19 26.95 -16.50
C GLU A 169 7.53 27.26 -15.82
N ASP A 170 7.61 28.37 -15.06
CA ASP A 170 8.82 28.77 -14.34
C ASP A 170 9.18 27.73 -13.26
N LEU A 171 8.18 27.24 -12.52
CA LEU A 171 8.37 26.19 -11.51
C LEU A 171 8.90 24.89 -12.13
N SER A 172 8.44 24.56 -13.34
CA SER A 172 8.89 23.37 -14.07
C SER A 172 10.34 23.49 -14.52
N GLU A 173 10.71 24.65 -15.07
CA GLU A 173 12.08 24.96 -15.50
C GLU A 173 13.06 24.93 -14.31
N LEU A 174 12.67 25.50 -13.16
CA LEU A 174 13.54 25.60 -11.98
C LEU A 174 13.70 24.29 -11.21
N SER A 175 12.67 23.45 -11.14
CA SER A 175 12.72 22.19 -10.37
C SER A 175 13.05 20.95 -11.21
N GLY A 176 13.00 21.07 -12.54
CA GLY A 176 13.04 19.92 -13.45
C GLY A 176 11.82 18.98 -13.32
N VAL A 177 10.79 19.38 -12.56
CA VAL A 177 9.54 18.62 -12.43
C VAL A 177 8.60 18.99 -13.57
N GLY A 178 8.03 18.01 -14.26
CA GLY A 178 7.14 18.26 -15.40
C GLY A 178 5.87 19.04 -15.03
N ARG A 179 5.43 19.96 -15.89
CA ARG A 179 4.19 20.75 -15.74
C ARG A 179 2.94 19.91 -15.43
N GLN A 180 2.86 18.70 -15.98
CA GLN A 180 1.76 17.75 -15.73
C GLN A 180 1.63 17.41 -14.24
N THR A 181 2.75 17.29 -13.53
CA THR A 181 2.78 16.96 -12.10
C THR A 181 2.18 18.08 -11.27
N PHE A 182 2.55 19.33 -11.51
CA PHE A 182 1.94 20.48 -10.85
C PHE A 182 0.42 20.56 -11.11
N ASN A 183 0.00 20.33 -12.36
CA ASN A 183 -1.42 20.29 -12.69
C ASN A 183 -2.19 19.16 -11.97
N LYS A 184 -1.57 18.00 -11.79
CA LYS A 184 -2.13 16.89 -11.01
C LYS A 184 -2.21 17.25 -9.52
N LEU A 185 -1.16 17.83 -8.95
CA LEU A 185 -1.15 18.28 -7.55
C LEU A 185 -2.28 19.27 -7.27
N LEU A 186 -2.45 20.29 -8.14
CA LEU A 186 -3.52 21.27 -7.99
C LEU A 186 -4.93 20.66 -8.04
N ARG A 187 -5.10 19.52 -8.71
CA ARG A 187 -6.36 18.74 -8.77
C ARG A 187 -6.52 17.78 -7.58
N GLY A 188 -5.59 17.76 -6.63
CA GLY A 188 -5.64 16.91 -5.44
C GLY A 188 -5.09 15.49 -5.62
N PHE A 189 -4.34 15.23 -6.69
CA PHE A 189 -3.66 13.95 -6.83
C PHE A 189 -2.39 13.90 -5.97
N GLY A 190 -2.06 12.71 -5.46
CA GLY A 190 -0.77 12.45 -4.80
C GLY A 190 0.42 12.51 -5.76
N THR A 191 1.63 12.51 -5.19
CA THR A 191 2.89 12.60 -5.93
C THR A 191 3.89 11.54 -5.44
N THR A 192 5.09 11.48 -6.02
CA THR A 192 6.18 10.64 -5.50
C THR A 192 7.01 11.41 -4.47
N GLU A 193 7.71 10.69 -3.60
CA GLU A 193 8.60 11.28 -2.59
C GLU A 193 9.69 12.14 -3.24
N GLU A 194 10.28 11.71 -4.35
CA GLU A 194 11.27 12.48 -5.09
C GLU A 194 10.68 13.83 -5.55
N MET A 195 9.49 13.80 -6.15
CA MET A 195 8.81 15.01 -6.58
C MET A 195 8.43 15.90 -5.38
N ARG A 196 8.02 15.29 -4.27
CA ARG A 196 7.75 16.02 -3.01
C ARG A 196 9.00 16.77 -2.55
N ARG A 197 10.16 16.10 -2.46
CA ARG A 197 11.44 16.70 -2.06
C ARG A 197 11.88 17.83 -3.00
N ARG A 198 11.72 17.65 -4.31
CA ARG A 198 12.04 18.70 -5.31
C ARG A 198 11.16 19.94 -5.14
N ILE A 199 9.86 19.75 -4.92
CA ILE A 199 8.90 20.85 -4.71
C ILE A 199 9.16 21.54 -3.37
N ASP A 200 9.50 20.79 -2.33
CA ASP A 200 9.82 21.31 -0.99
C ASP A 200 11.08 22.18 -1.02
N SER A 201 12.14 21.72 -1.70
CA SER A 201 13.36 22.48 -1.95
C SER A 201 13.08 23.75 -2.76
N LEU A 202 12.26 23.63 -3.82
CA LEU A 202 11.84 24.77 -4.64
C LEU A 202 11.07 25.81 -3.82
N TYR A 203 10.11 25.37 -3.01
CA TYR A 203 9.33 26.24 -2.14
C TYR A 203 10.22 26.98 -1.14
N THR A 204 11.10 26.26 -0.45
CA THR A 204 12.03 26.84 0.52
C THR A 204 12.91 27.92 -0.10
N GLY A 205 13.41 27.69 -1.32
CA GLY A 205 14.24 28.64 -2.06
C GLY A 205 13.50 29.85 -2.60
N LEU A 206 12.22 29.70 -3.00
CA LEU A 206 11.47 30.74 -3.72
C LEU A 206 10.45 31.50 -2.88
N ARG A 207 10.03 30.99 -1.70
CA ARG A 207 8.92 31.59 -0.93
C ARG A 207 9.14 33.06 -0.52
N ARG A 208 10.38 33.54 -0.47
CA ARG A 208 10.73 34.95 -0.16
C ARG A 208 11.25 35.73 -1.37
N THR A 209 11.16 35.15 -2.56
CA THR A 209 11.75 35.68 -3.78
C THR A 209 10.65 35.93 -4.81
N ALA A 210 10.59 37.16 -5.33
CA ALA A 210 9.67 37.48 -6.42
C ALA A 210 10.17 36.87 -7.74
N PRO A 211 9.26 36.40 -8.62
CA PRO A 211 9.63 35.96 -9.96
C PRO A 211 10.22 37.13 -10.78
N PRO A 212 11.14 36.84 -11.73
CA PRO A 212 11.71 37.86 -12.60
C PRO A 212 10.62 38.50 -13.46
N GLN A 213 10.77 39.79 -13.79
CA GLN A 213 9.79 40.60 -14.53
C GLN A 213 10.42 41.51 -15.59
N ASP A 214 11.65 41.20 -16.02
CA ASP A 214 12.44 42.05 -16.91
C ASP A 214 11.91 42.06 -18.35
N THR A 215 11.23 40.98 -18.75
CA THR A 215 10.68 40.82 -20.11
C THR A 215 9.14 40.85 -20.14
N PRO A 216 8.51 41.26 -21.26
CA PRO A 216 7.06 41.20 -21.40
C PRO A 216 6.46 39.80 -21.19
N LEU A 217 7.20 38.75 -21.55
CA LEU A 217 6.79 37.36 -21.34
C LEU A 217 6.76 37.02 -19.85
N GLN A 218 7.79 37.39 -19.10
CA GLN A 218 7.84 37.20 -17.64
C GLN A 218 6.72 37.95 -16.93
N GLN A 219 6.48 39.22 -17.27
CA GLN A 219 5.37 40.00 -16.72
C GLN A 219 4.00 39.38 -17.03
N MET A 220 3.84 38.76 -18.20
CA MET A 220 2.63 38.02 -18.55
C MET A 220 2.46 36.76 -17.70
N ARG A 221 3.54 35.99 -17.48
CA ARG A 221 3.56 34.79 -16.63
C ARG A 221 3.17 35.12 -15.19
N VAL A 222 3.76 36.16 -14.62
CA VAL A 222 3.44 36.65 -13.27
C VAL A 222 1.98 37.06 -13.15
N ARG A 223 1.50 37.92 -14.05
CA ARG A 223 0.08 38.34 -14.06
C ARG A 223 -0.88 37.16 -14.17
N ARG A 224 -0.53 36.14 -14.95
CA ARG A 224 -1.35 34.93 -15.10
C ARG A 224 -1.40 34.12 -13.81
N ALA A 225 -0.28 33.94 -13.13
CA ALA A 225 -0.23 33.23 -11.85
C ALA A 225 -1.06 33.96 -10.78
N LEU A 226 -0.87 35.27 -10.64
CA LEU A 226 -1.60 36.11 -9.68
C LEU A 226 -3.12 36.08 -9.93
N ARG A 227 -3.58 36.29 -11.17
CA ARG A 227 -5.01 36.22 -11.51
C ARG A 227 -5.62 34.87 -11.19
N LYS A 228 -4.86 33.79 -11.41
CA LYS A 228 -5.33 32.44 -11.10
C LYS A 228 -5.41 32.22 -9.59
N ALA A 229 -4.42 32.68 -8.84
CA ALA A 229 -4.44 32.64 -7.38
C ALA A 229 -5.64 33.42 -6.82
N GLU A 230 -5.84 34.65 -7.27
CA GLU A 230 -6.98 35.50 -6.89
C GLU A 230 -8.32 34.82 -7.18
N ALA A 231 -8.52 34.30 -8.40
CA ALA A 231 -9.75 33.62 -8.80
C ALA A 231 -10.06 32.36 -7.97
N ASN A 232 -9.05 31.75 -7.34
CA ASN A 232 -9.21 30.57 -6.50
C ASN A 232 -9.05 30.88 -4.99
N GLY A 233 -8.88 32.15 -4.60
CA GLY A 233 -8.68 32.56 -3.21
C GLY A 233 -7.38 32.05 -2.59
N TRP A 234 -6.32 31.89 -3.38
CA TRP A 234 -5.04 31.40 -2.89
C TRP A 234 -4.19 32.51 -2.27
N THR A 235 -3.68 32.28 -1.06
CA THR A 235 -2.77 33.15 -0.32
C THR A 235 -1.33 32.62 -0.32
N VAL A 236 -0.37 33.50 -0.04
CA VAL A 236 1.06 33.14 0.04
C VAL A 236 1.35 32.28 1.28
N ASP A 237 0.61 32.49 2.37
CA ASP A 237 0.89 31.88 3.69
C ASP A 237 0.29 30.47 3.86
N MET A 238 -0.55 29.99 2.93
CA MET A 238 -1.28 28.72 3.10
C MET A 238 -0.40 27.47 3.23
N ALA A 239 0.87 27.57 2.81
CA ALA A 239 1.83 26.48 2.93
C ALA A 239 2.49 26.45 4.31
N ASP A 240 2.67 27.62 4.94
CA ASP A 240 3.26 27.74 6.28
C ASP A 240 2.30 27.17 7.33
N ASP A 241 0.99 27.40 7.19
CA ASP A 241 -0.04 26.82 8.07
C ASP A 241 -0.01 25.28 8.08
N ALA A 242 0.32 24.67 6.93
CA ALA A 242 0.41 23.21 6.80
C ALA A 242 1.71 22.62 7.36
N GLU A 243 2.80 23.39 7.35
CA GLU A 243 4.06 23.01 7.99
C GLU A 243 3.91 23.01 9.51
N HIS A 244 3.22 24.01 10.09
CA HIS A 244 2.91 24.07 11.52
C HIS A 244 1.99 22.92 11.97
N ALA A 245 1.01 22.53 11.14
CA ALA A 245 0.12 21.40 11.43
C ALA A 245 0.81 20.01 11.36
N ARG A 246 2.00 19.91 10.76
CA ARG A 246 2.82 18.67 10.77
C ARG A 246 3.80 18.60 11.92
N ALA A 247 4.20 19.75 12.46
CA ALA A 247 5.16 19.85 13.56
C ALA A 247 4.50 19.77 14.96
N ALA A 248 3.17 19.95 15.04
CA ALA A 248 2.35 19.79 16.24
C ALA A 248 1.73 18.39 16.35
#